data_AF-A0A7J7JBB2-F1
#
_entry.id   AF-A0A7J7JBB2-F1
#
_cell.length_a   1.000
_cell.length_b   1.000
_cell.length_c   1.000
_cell.angle_alpha   90.00
_cell.angle_beta   90.00
_cell.angle_gamma   90.00
#
_symmetry.space_group_name_H-M   'P 1'
#
loop_
_entity.id
_entity.type
_entity.pdbx_description
1 polymer ?
#
loop_
_entity_poly.entity_id
_entity_poly.type
_entity_poly.pdbx_seq_one_letter_code
_entity_poly.pdbx_strand_id
1 'polypeptide(L)'
;MFPFCPQTAILKWILDHDADKRPSAAELLQSDYLPQMEEQEVDELFRSTLANPQTKSYKKLISTIFSQPISRKFDFIYDNDAHKGVNLANLINKQIASQRLKNILSAHGAVELEVPLMLPKLSIYESCSQLVTFMDSAGNLVSLPFDLRVPFARFVARNNISNLKRYSISKVFRERKPHGIQPHEYIIAAFDIISSSKDSITPDVEVIFTIQQILDSFPYLQAKSYSIQINHSSLLKGILLFCGLPEDQLPVVYEVLTDSSNNKAGDGGKTSAYTKLLNSSINEKTASQICTFIAMSGSLSSVSGFLRRITKSGQQYNMTLTIST
;
A
#
# COMPACT_ATOMS: atom_id res chain seq x y z
N MET A 1 -42.19 21.94 -43.59
CA MET A 1 -40.79 22.42 -43.67
C MET A 1 -39.93 21.28 -43.14
N PHE A 2 -39.32 20.49 -44.02
CA PHE A 2 -38.54 19.32 -43.61
C PHE A 2 -37.28 19.79 -42.86
N PRO A 3 -36.89 19.19 -41.73
CA PRO A 3 -35.67 19.56 -41.05
C PRO A 3 -34.50 19.25 -42.00
N PHE A 4 -33.61 20.22 -42.20
CA PHE A 4 -32.40 20.03 -42.99
C PHE A 4 -31.57 18.92 -42.34
N CYS A 5 -31.46 17.79 -43.04
CA CYS A 5 -30.67 16.64 -42.63
C CYS A 5 -29.17 17.06 -42.61
N PRO A 6 -28.42 16.88 -41.52
CA PRO A 6 -27.00 17.23 -41.41
C PRO A 6 -26.14 16.72 -42.58
N GLN A 7 -26.51 15.56 -43.11
CA GLN A 7 -25.92 14.89 -44.27
C GLN A 7 -26.01 15.75 -45.55
N THR A 8 -27.12 16.46 -45.77
CA THR A 8 -27.30 17.36 -46.91
C THR A 8 -26.44 18.62 -46.79
N ALA A 9 -26.18 19.09 -45.56
CA ALA A 9 -25.29 20.21 -45.31
C ALA A 9 -23.82 19.82 -45.58
N ILE A 10 -23.40 18.63 -45.12
CA ILE A 10 -22.07 18.07 -45.43
C ILE A 10 -21.89 17.91 -46.94
N LEU A 11 -22.86 17.33 -47.64
CA LEU A 11 -22.77 17.11 -49.09
C LEU A 11 -22.63 18.41 -49.86
N LYS A 12 -23.39 19.46 -49.50
CA LYS A 12 -23.26 20.78 -50.14
C LYS A 12 -21.90 21.43 -49.86
N TRP A 13 -21.34 21.19 -48.68
CA TRP A 13 -20.06 21.77 -48.28
C TRP A 13 -18.87 21.09 -48.96
N ILE A 14 -18.89 19.75 -49.06
CA ILE A 14 -17.86 18.97 -49.78
C ILE A 14 -17.95 19.17 -51.30
N LEU A 15 -19.17 19.33 -51.83
CA LEU A 15 -19.42 19.48 -53.26
C LEU A 15 -19.53 20.95 -53.72
N ASP A 16 -19.00 21.90 -52.95
CA ASP A 16 -18.96 23.31 -53.38
C ASP A 16 -18.19 23.42 -54.71
N HIS A 17 -18.72 24.22 -55.64
CA HIS A 17 -18.12 24.43 -56.96
C HIS A 17 -16.78 25.14 -56.86
N ASP A 18 -16.58 25.94 -55.80
CA ASP A 18 -15.33 26.62 -55.50
C ASP A 18 -14.42 25.69 -54.66
N ALA A 19 -13.28 25.30 -55.21
CA ALA A 19 -12.39 24.32 -54.58
C ALA A 19 -11.80 24.82 -53.26
N ASP A 20 -11.60 26.14 -53.13
CA ASP A 20 -11.02 26.76 -51.94
C ASP A 20 -12.02 26.85 -50.76
N LYS A 21 -13.32 26.69 -51.02
CA LYS A 21 -14.39 26.73 -50.00
C LYS A 21 -14.76 25.36 -49.45
N ARG A 22 -14.20 24.29 -50.01
CA ARG A 22 -14.44 22.93 -49.54
C ARG A 22 -13.73 22.72 -48.20
N PRO A 23 -14.36 22.03 -47.24
CA PRO A 23 -13.74 21.78 -45.95
C PRO A 23 -12.57 20.82 -46.08
N SER A 24 -11.53 21.06 -45.30
CA SER A 24 -10.53 20.05 -45.00
C SER A 24 -11.12 18.95 -44.11
N ALA A 25 -10.47 17.78 -44.09
CA ALA A 25 -10.89 16.69 -43.21
C ALA A 25 -10.92 17.08 -41.72
N ALA A 26 -10.03 17.99 -41.31
CA ALA A 26 -9.99 18.49 -39.93
C ALA A 26 -11.18 19.41 -39.60
N GLU A 27 -11.57 20.29 -40.53
CA GLU A 27 -12.73 21.19 -40.38
C GLU A 27 -14.05 20.41 -40.39
N LEU A 28 -14.14 19.35 -41.21
CA LEU A 28 -15.30 18.46 -41.20
C LEU A 28 -15.46 17.74 -39.86
N LEU A 29 -14.35 17.23 -39.29
CA LEU A 29 -14.29 16.54 -38.00
C LEU A 29 -14.67 17.41 -36.80
N GLN A 30 -14.48 18.72 -36.91
CA GLN A 30 -14.85 19.70 -35.87
C GLN A 30 -16.26 20.27 -36.06
N SER A 31 -16.96 19.91 -37.14
CA SER A 31 -18.28 20.46 -37.47
C SER A 31 -19.42 19.77 -36.73
N ASP A 32 -20.47 20.51 -36.41
CA ASP A 32 -21.69 20.00 -35.77
C ASP A 32 -22.53 19.10 -36.69
N TYR A 33 -22.13 18.93 -37.94
CA TYR A 33 -22.90 18.20 -38.96
C TYR A 33 -22.59 16.71 -39.01
N LEU A 34 -21.48 16.27 -38.41
CA LEU A 34 -21.16 14.84 -38.35
C LEU A 34 -22.16 14.13 -37.42
N PRO A 35 -22.66 12.95 -37.81
CA PRO A 35 -23.45 12.13 -36.90
C PRO A 35 -22.58 11.86 -35.66
N GLN A 36 -23.12 12.15 -34.48
CA GLN A 36 -22.52 11.67 -33.26
C GLN A 36 -22.49 10.16 -33.36
N MET A 37 -21.30 9.56 -33.26
CA MET A 37 -21.18 8.11 -33.17
C MET A 37 -22.11 7.62 -32.06
N GLU A 38 -22.84 6.53 -32.31
CA GLU A 38 -23.66 5.95 -31.26
C GLU A 38 -22.74 5.55 -30.10
N GLU A 39 -23.17 5.79 -28.87
CA GLU A 39 -22.36 5.57 -27.65
C GLU A 39 -21.81 4.12 -27.62
N GLN A 40 -22.55 3.17 -28.19
CA GLN A 40 -22.14 1.77 -28.37
C GLN A 40 -20.95 1.58 -29.32
N GLU A 41 -20.90 2.31 -30.44
CA GLU A 41 -19.80 2.24 -31.40
C GLU A 41 -18.53 2.88 -30.82
N VAL A 42 -18.68 3.95 -30.05
CA VAL A 42 -17.58 4.60 -29.33
C VAL A 42 -16.99 3.67 -28.28
N ASP A 43 -17.84 3.02 -27.50
CA ASP A 43 -17.45 2.02 -26.51
C ASP A 43 -16.74 0.82 -27.17
N GLU A 44 -17.23 0.34 -28.31
CA GLU A 44 -16.60 -0.75 -29.06
C GLU A 44 -15.23 -0.33 -29.62
N LEU A 45 -15.09 0.90 -30.12
CA LEU A 45 -13.81 1.45 -30.56
C LEU A 45 -12.81 1.58 -29.40
N PHE A 46 -13.26 2.03 -28.22
CA PHE A 46 -12.41 2.08 -27.03
C PHE A 46 -11.99 0.69 -26.59
N ARG A 47 -12.93 -0.26 -26.50
CA ARG A 47 -12.64 -1.65 -26.13
C ARG A 47 -11.65 -2.29 -27.10
N SER A 48 -11.86 -2.14 -28.41
CA SER A 48 -10.96 -2.69 -29.43
C SER A 48 -9.58 -2.05 -29.40
N THR A 49 -9.49 -0.74 -29.13
CA THR A 49 -8.20 -0.03 -28.99
C THR A 49 -7.45 -0.47 -27.74
N LEU A 50 -8.14 -0.63 -26.61
CA LEU A 50 -7.55 -0.99 -25.32
C LEU A 50 -7.25 -2.50 -25.19
N ALA A 51 -7.87 -3.35 -26.02
CA ALA A 51 -7.67 -4.79 -25.99
C ALA A 51 -6.22 -5.23 -26.27
N ASN A 52 -5.47 -4.46 -27.08
CA ASN A 52 -4.09 -4.79 -27.42
C ASN A 52 -3.15 -3.57 -27.36
N PRO A 53 -2.31 -3.48 -26.31
CA PRO A 53 -1.32 -2.42 -26.13
C PRO A 53 -0.27 -2.29 -27.26
N GLN A 54 -0.10 -3.32 -28.09
CA GLN A 54 0.88 -3.30 -29.18
C GLN A 54 0.38 -2.58 -30.44
N THR A 55 -0.91 -2.30 -30.53
CA THR A 55 -1.51 -1.68 -31.72
C THR A 55 -1.03 -0.23 -31.91
N LYS A 56 -1.00 0.22 -33.18
CA LYS A 56 -0.68 1.62 -33.50
C LYS A 56 -1.70 2.59 -32.90
N SER A 57 -2.98 2.20 -32.90
CA SER A 57 -4.07 3.00 -32.33
C SER A 57 -3.88 3.21 -30.83
N TYR A 58 -3.54 2.17 -30.08
CA TYR A 58 -3.23 2.28 -28.65
C TYR A 58 -2.05 3.22 -28.39
N LYS A 59 -0.94 3.01 -29.10
CA LYS A 59 0.27 3.86 -28.95
C LYS A 59 -0.02 5.33 -29.28
N LYS A 60 -0.83 5.58 -30.32
CA LYS A 60 -1.29 6.93 -30.66
C LYS A 60 -2.12 7.52 -29.53
N LEU A 61 -3.10 6.79 -28.99
CA LEU A 61 -3.93 7.22 -27.87
C LEU A 61 -3.08 7.64 -26.66
N ILE A 62 -2.19 6.75 -26.20
CA ILE A 62 -1.29 7.04 -25.07
C ILE A 62 -0.41 8.26 -25.37
N SER A 63 0.20 8.34 -26.55
CA SER A 63 1.02 9.51 -26.91
C SER A 63 0.24 10.82 -26.89
N THR A 64 -1.04 10.80 -27.31
CA THR A 64 -1.91 11.97 -27.28
C THR A 64 -2.27 12.38 -25.85
N ILE A 65 -2.54 11.41 -24.95
CA ILE A 65 -2.80 11.68 -23.53
C ILE A 65 -1.59 12.35 -22.88
N PHE A 66 -0.39 11.81 -23.09
CA PHE A 66 0.85 12.36 -22.51
C PHE A 66 1.27 13.72 -23.12
N SER A 67 0.71 14.10 -24.28
CA SER A 67 0.98 15.40 -24.92
C SER A 67 0.00 16.50 -24.48
N GLN A 68 -0.97 16.19 -23.61
CA GLN A 68 -1.92 17.19 -23.13
C GLN A 68 -1.20 18.27 -22.29
N PRO A 69 -1.49 19.56 -22.52
CA PRO A 69 -0.87 20.62 -21.75
C PRO A 69 -1.36 20.59 -20.29
N ILE A 70 -0.43 20.76 -19.37
CA ILE A 70 -0.76 20.90 -17.95
C ILE A 70 -1.38 22.28 -17.71
N SER A 71 -2.57 22.31 -17.12
CA SER A 71 -3.22 23.59 -16.77
C SER A 71 -2.47 24.28 -15.62
N ARG A 72 -2.31 25.61 -15.69
CA ARG A 72 -1.71 26.40 -14.59
C ARG A 72 -2.43 26.19 -13.25
N LYS A 73 -3.74 25.94 -13.29
CA LYS A 73 -4.54 25.64 -12.11
C LYS A 73 -4.09 24.33 -11.46
N PHE A 74 -3.89 23.27 -12.25
CA PHE A 74 -3.41 21.98 -11.76
C PHE A 74 -2.02 22.11 -11.13
N ASP A 75 -1.09 22.73 -11.86
CA ASP A 75 0.28 22.98 -11.41
C ASP A 75 0.30 23.67 -10.04
N PHE A 76 -0.47 24.75 -9.89
CA PHE A 76 -0.55 25.50 -8.63
C PHE A 76 -1.13 24.71 -7.43
N ILE A 77 -2.09 23.81 -7.66
CA ILE A 77 -2.75 23.08 -6.56
C ILE A 77 -2.06 21.77 -6.19
N TYR A 78 -1.19 21.24 -7.07
CA TYR A 78 -0.65 19.89 -6.95
C TYR A 78 0.15 19.69 -5.66
N ASP A 79 1.06 20.60 -5.34
CA ASP A 79 1.97 20.56 -4.18
C ASP A 79 1.75 21.72 -3.21
N ASN A 80 0.56 22.33 -3.22
CA ASN A 80 0.24 23.50 -2.38
C ASN A 80 0.56 23.30 -0.87
N ASP A 81 0.43 22.07 -0.36
CA ASP A 81 0.78 21.74 1.03
C ASP A 81 2.29 21.76 1.32
N ALA A 82 3.14 21.60 0.31
CA ALA A 82 4.60 21.62 0.44
C ALA A 82 5.15 23.04 0.69
N HIS A 83 4.37 24.09 0.38
CA HIS A 83 4.78 25.49 0.53
C HIS A 83 4.61 26.06 1.96
N LYS A 84 4.42 25.22 2.98
CA LYS A 84 4.24 25.64 4.39
C LYS A 84 5.52 26.13 5.08
N GLY A 85 6.59 26.40 4.32
CA GLY A 85 7.88 26.86 4.83
C GLY A 85 8.79 25.73 5.33
N VAL A 86 10.09 26.03 5.43
CA VAL A 86 11.09 25.06 5.87
C VAL A 86 11.20 25.09 7.40
N ASN A 87 10.78 24.01 8.06
CA ASN A 87 11.02 23.85 9.49
C ASN A 87 12.44 23.27 9.72
N LEU A 88 13.41 24.15 9.95
CA LEU A 88 14.82 23.78 10.19
C LEU A 88 15.00 22.83 11.37
N ALA A 89 14.26 23.02 12.46
CA ALA A 89 14.34 22.15 13.64
C ALA A 89 13.95 20.71 13.29
N ASN A 90 12.88 20.52 12.52
CA ASN A 90 12.46 19.20 12.06
C ASN A 90 13.49 18.55 11.13
N LEU A 91 14.13 19.33 10.24
CA LEU A 91 15.18 18.83 9.35
C LEU A 91 16.41 18.37 10.14
N ILE A 92 16.86 19.16 11.10
CA ILE A 92 18.00 18.83 11.98
C ILE A 92 17.67 17.57 12.78
N ASN A 93 16.49 17.51 13.40
CA ASN A 93 16.06 16.34 14.18
C ASN A 93 16.01 15.07 13.32
N LYS A 94 15.47 15.19 12.09
CA LYS A 94 15.47 14.09 11.12
C LYS A 94 16.88 13.65 10.76
N GLN A 95 17.79 14.58 10.51
CA GLN A 95 19.19 14.26 10.16
C GLN A 95 19.89 13.54 11.32
N ILE A 96 19.77 14.06 12.54
CA ILE A 96 20.36 13.45 13.74
C ILE A 96 19.79 12.05 13.97
N ALA A 97 18.46 11.90 13.91
CA ALA A 97 17.80 10.60 14.08
C ALA A 97 18.25 9.60 13.01
N SER A 98 18.30 10.02 11.75
CA SER A 98 18.73 9.17 10.64
C SER A 98 20.19 8.72 10.83
N GLN A 99 21.10 9.63 11.19
CA GLN A 99 22.50 9.29 11.41
C GLN A 99 22.68 8.31 12.57
N ARG A 100 21.95 8.52 13.67
CA ARG A 100 21.99 7.62 14.83
C ARG A 100 21.48 6.23 14.49
N LEU A 101 20.38 6.13 13.75
CA LEU A 101 19.87 4.86 13.22
C LEU A 101 20.92 4.18 12.34
N LYS A 102 21.50 4.89 11.35
CA LYS A 102 22.55 4.33 10.48
C LYS A 102 23.71 3.75 11.27
N ASN A 103 24.18 4.46 12.30
CA ASN A 103 25.29 4.00 13.14
C ASN A 103 24.95 2.71 13.89
N ILE A 104 23.78 2.64 14.53
CA ILE A 104 23.33 1.45 15.28
C ILE A 104 23.17 0.26 14.33
N LEU A 105 22.45 0.45 13.21
CA LEU A 105 22.18 -0.63 12.25
C LEU A 105 23.47 -1.15 11.62
N SER A 106 24.41 -0.26 11.30
CA SER A 106 25.74 -0.64 10.78
C SER A 106 26.57 -1.40 11.82
N ALA A 107 26.42 -1.08 13.12
CA ALA A 107 27.10 -1.80 14.21
C ALA A 107 26.62 -3.25 14.35
N HIS A 108 25.37 -3.55 13.96
CA HIS A 108 24.86 -4.93 13.84
C HIS A 108 25.32 -5.64 12.55
N GLY A 109 26.15 -5.00 11.73
CA GLY A 109 26.66 -5.54 10.47
C GLY A 109 25.68 -5.44 9.30
N ALA A 110 24.68 -4.56 9.40
CA ALA A 110 23.75 -4.31 8.29
C ALA A 110 24.33 -3.31 7.29
N VAL A 111 24.05 -3.54 6.01
CA VAL A 111 24.46 -2.65 4.91
C VAL A 111 23.26 -1.83 4.42
N GLU A 112 23.49 -0.56 4.08
CA GLU A 112 22.47 0.28 3.44
C GLU A 112 22.17 -0.28 2.04
N LEU A 113 20.94 -0.69 1.79
CA LEU A 113 20.52 -1.23 0.50
C LEU A 113 19.23 -0.56 0.01
N GLU A 114 19.38 0.20 -1.07
CA GLU A 114 18.27 0.74 -1.83
C GLU A 114 17.87 -0.22 -2.96
N VAL A 115 16.56 -0.34 -3.16
CA VAL A 115 15.97 -1.15 -4.22
C VAL A 115 15.23 -0.22 -5.19
N PRO A 116 14.92 -0.66 -6.43
CA PRO A 116 14.20 0.18 -7.38
C PRO A 116 12.93 0.79 -6.78
N LEU A 117 12.81 2.11 -6.89
CA LEU A 117 11.74 2.89 -6.27
C LEU A 117 10.36 2.47 -6.79
N MET A 118 10.21 2.44 -8.11
CA MET A 118 8.94 2.13 -8.77
C MET A 118 8.83 0.62 -9.03
N LEU A 119 7.63 0.09 -8.85
CA LEU A 119 7.31 -1.31 -9.08
C LEU A 119 6.09 -1.41 -9.99
N PRO A 120 5.92 -2.49 -10.78
CA PRO A 120 4.63 -2.79 -11.38
C PRO A 120 3.56 -2.85 -10.28
N LYS A 121 2.32 -2.46 -10.58
CA LYS A 121 1.20 -2.61 -9.64
C LYS A 121 1.05 -4.10 -9.29
N LEU A 122 1.33 -4.46 -8.04
CA LEU A 122 1.29 -5.84 -7.55
C LEU A 122 -0.08 -6.15 -6.91
N SER A 123 -0.57 -7.38 -7.10
CA SER A 123 -1.83 -7.85 -6.51
C SER A 123 -1.83 -7.88 -4.98
N ILE A 124 -0.66 -7.94 -4.34
CA ILE A 124 -0.55 -7.86 -2.87
C ILE A 124 -1.11 -6.54 -2.29
N TYR A 125 -1.24 -5.51 -3.12
CA TYR A 125 -1.80 -4.22 -2.74
C TYR A 125 -3.22 -3.99 -3.26
N GLU A 126 -3.92 -5.04 -3.72
CA GLU A 126 -5.25 -4.90 -4.31
C GLU A 126 -6.30 -4.36 -3.32
N SER A 127 -6.22 -4.78 -2.05
CA SER A 127 -7.05 -4.23 -0.96
C SER A 127 -6.57 -2.86 -0.45
N CYS A 128 -5.43 -2.36 -0.94
CA CYS A 128 -4.84 -1.13 -0.45
C CYS A 128 -5.41 0.09 -1.18
N SER A 129 -6.42 0.72 -0.57
CA SER A 129 -7.06 1.92 -1.12
C SER A 129 -6.15 3.17 -1.23
N GLN A 130 -4.99 3.16 -0.56
CA GLN A 130 -4.04 4.28 -0.52
C GLN A 130 -2.80 4.03 -1.38
N LEU A 131 -2.80 3.03 -2.27
CA LEU A 131 -1.68 2.75 -3.16
C LEU A 131 -1.58 3.84 -4.24
N VAL A 132 -0.46 4.56 -4.26
CA VAL A 132 -0.17 5.53 -5.32
C VAL A 132 0.22 4.78 -6.60
N THR A 133 -0.59 4.92 -7.64
CA THR A 133 -0.42 4.23 -8.92
C THR A 133 -0.33 5.25 -10.06
N PHE A 134 0.62 5.06 -10.95
CA PHE A 134 0.82 5.83 -12.18
C PHE A 134 0.76 4.90 -13.39
N MET A 135 0.54 5.51 -14.55
CA MET A 135 0.69 4.85 -15.84
C MET A 135 2.00 5.31 -16.47
N ASP A 136 2.81 4.37 -16.96
CA ASP A 136 3.99 4.71 -17.76
C ASP A 136 3.62 5.01 -19.21
N SER A 137 4.59 5.48 -20.01
CA SER A 137 4.38 5.82 -21.42
C SER A 137 4.09 4.62 -22.33
N ALA A 138 4.27 3.40 -21.83
CA ALA A 138 3.89 2.16 -22.49
C ALA A 138 2.49 1.66 -22.06
N GLY A 139 1.83 2.38 -21.15
CA GLY A 139 0.51 2.02 -20.64
C GLY A 139 0.51 1.03 -19.46
N ASN A 140 1.68 0.68 -18.93
CA ASN A 140 1.76 -0.20 -17.77
C ASN A 140 1.45 0.56 -16.49
N LEU A 141 0.78 -0.12 -15.56
CA LEU A 141 0.54 0.41 -14.23
C LEU A 141 1.75 0.14 -13.33
N VAL A 142 2.30 1.21 -12.80
CA VAL A 142 3.42 1.21 -11.85
C VAL A 142 3.01 1.94 -10.58
N SER A 143 3.58 1.57 -9.45
CA SER A 143 3.26 2.15 -8.15
C SER A 143 4.53 2.61 -7.44
N LEU A 144 4.39 3.70 -6.70
CA LEU A 144 5.38 4.09 -5.69
C LEU A 144 5.33 3.10 -4.52
N PRO A 145 6.42 2.99 -3.73
CA PRO A 145 6.48 1.99 -2.67
C PRO A 145 5.48 2.35 -1.56
N PHE A 146 4.53 1.45 -1.32
CA PHE A 146 3.68 1.52 -0.15
C PHE A 146 4.46 1.15 1.11
N ASP A 147 5.37 0.19 1.04
CA ASP A 147 6.28 -0.13 2.13
C ASP A 147 7.68 -0.45 1.58
N LEU A 148 8.64 -0.66 2.49
CA LEU A 148 10.01 -1.02 2.12
C LEU A 148 10.25 -2.53 2.11
N ARG A 149 9.25 -3.36 2.45
CA ARG A 149 9.36 -4.81 2.59
C ARG A 149 9.03 -5.55 1.30
N VAL A 150 7.92 -5.25 0.65
CA VAL A 150 7.54 -5.88 -0.63
C VAL A 150 8.55 -5.58 -1.75
N PRO A 151 9.03 -4.33 -1.95
CA PRO A 151 10.08 -4.06 -2.93
C PRO A 151 11.35 -4.88 -2.65
N PHE A 152 11.71 -4.99 -1.37
CA PHE A 152 12.88 -5.72 -0.92
C PHE A 152 12.73 -7.24 -1.09
N ALA A 153 11.59 -7.81 -0.71
CA ALA A 153 11.31 -9.23 -0.91
C ALA A 153 11.41 -9.63 -2.39
N ARG A 154 10.89 -8.78 -3.28
CA ARG A 154 11.03 -8.97 -4.73
C ARG A 154 12.49 -8.88 -5.19
N PHE A 155 13.27 -7.95 -4.64
CA PHE A 155 14.70 -7.84 -4.93
C PHE A 155 15.47 -9.09 -4.47
N VAL A 156 15.22 -9.56 -3.24
CA VAL A 156 15.81 -10.78 -2.68
C VAL A 156 15.51 -12.00 -3.55
N ALA A 157 14.24 -12.20 -3.91
CA ALA A 157 13.80 -13.32 -4.72
C ALA A 157 14.44 -13.32 -6.13
N ARG A 158 14.52 -12.14 -6.77
CA ARG A 158 15.09 -12.02 -8.12
C ARG A 158 16.60 -12.25 -8.18
N ASN A 159 17.30 -11.95 -7.10
CA ASN A 159 18.74 -12.08 -7.01
C ASN A 159 19.16 -13.39 -6.29
N ASN A 160 18.21 -14.26 -5.94
CA ASN A 160 18.45 -15.50 -5.20
C ASN A 160 19.29 -15.28 -3.93
N ILE A 161 19.01 -14.20 -3.20
CA ILE A 161 19.76 -13.84 -1.99
C ILE A 161 19.31 -14.74 -0.84
N SER A 162 20.22 -15.57 -0.32
CA SER A 162 19.94 -16.49 0.78
C SER A 162 20.33 -15.96 2.16
N ASN A 163 21.28 -15.03 2.23
CA ASN A 163 21.76 -14.42 3.46
C ASN A 163 22.08 -12.95 3.21
N LEU A 164 21.47 -12.06 3.98
CA LEU A 164 21.69 -10.62 3.89
C LEU A 164 21.16 -9.94 5.13
N LYS A 165 21.96 -9.05 5.72
CA LYS A 165 21.50 -8.11 6.73
C LYS A 165 21.53 -6.72 6.14
N ARG A 166 20.38 -6.06 6.06
CA ARG A 166 20.29 -4.74 5.43
C ARG A 166 19.52 -3.74 6.27
N TYR A 167 19.75 -2.47 5.98
CA TYR A 167 18.84 -1.40 6.37
C TYR A 167 18.51 -0.49 5.19
N SER A 168 17.43 0.28 5.33
CA SER A 168 17.03 1.31 4.38
C SER A 168 16.26 2.40 5.12
N ILE A 169 16.63 3.67 4.91
CA ILE A 169 15.90 4.83 5.43
C ILE A 169 15.38 5.62 4.24
N SER A 170 14.15 5.31 3.82
CA SER A 170 13.62 5.76 2.54
C SER A 170 12.17 6.21 2.64
N LYS A 171 11.70 6.92 1.61
CA LYS A 171 10.32 7.42 1.54
C LYS A 171 9.37 6.32 1.08
N VAL A 172 8.19 6.29 1.67
CA VAL A 172 7.01 5.55 1.19
C VAL A 172 5.86 6.51 0.97
N PHE A 173 4.94 6.14 0.10
CA PHE A 173 3.93 7.06 -0.41
C PHE A 173 2.51 6.55 -0.15
N ARG A 174 1.60 7.46 0.16
CA ARG A 174 0.17 7.17 0.34
C ARG A 174 -0.66 8.13 -0.48
N GLU A 175 -1.61 7.58 -1.22
CA GLU A 175 -2.58 8.34 -2.01
C GLU A 175 -3.45 9.20 -1.08
N ARG A 176 -3.76 10.41 -1.54
CA ARG A 176 -4.60 11.36 -0.81
C ARG A 176 -5.95 11.49 -1.49
N LYS A 177 -6.94 11.93 -0.73
CA LYS A 177 -8.22 12.40 -1.25
C LYS A 177 -8.31 13.92 -1.09
N PRO A 178 -8.77 14.68 -2.10
CA PRO A 178 -9.10 14.24 -3.47
C PRO A 178 -7.85 13.77 -4.25
N HIS A 179 -8.06 12.95 -5.28
CA HIS A 179 -6.98 12.47 -6.17
C HIS A 179 -6.39 13.61 -7.00
N GLY A 180 -5.18 13.40 -7.54
CA GLY A 180 -4.52 14.38 -8.42
C GLY A 180 -3.75 15.48 -7.70
N ILE A 181 -3.34 15.24 -6.46
CA ILE A 181 -2.43 16.10 -5.68
C ILE A 181 -1.22 15.27 -5.24
N GLN A 182 -0.16 15.94 -4.79
CA GLN A 182 1.04 15.27 -4.29
C GLN A 182 0.68 14.30 -3.16
N PRO A 183 1.08 13.01 -3.26
CA PRO A 183 0.79 12.01 -2.25
C PRO A 183 1.48 12.34 -0.92
N HIS A 184 1.00 11.74 0.17
CA HIS A 184 1.71 11.84 1.44
C HIS A 184 3.02 11.07 1.39
N GLU A 185 4.07 11.69 1.90
CA GLU A 185 5.40 11.11 2.01
C GLU A 185 5.70 10.78 3.47
N TYR A 186 6.07 9.53 3.73
CA TYR A 186 6.51 9.08 5.05
C TYR A 186 7.91 8.54 4.94
N ILE A 187 8.75 8.85 5.93
CA ILE A 187 10.10 8.30 6.01
C ILE A 187 10.05 7.10 6.94
N ILE A 188 10.48 5.96 6.41
CA ILE A 188 10.49 4.70 7.13
C ILE A 188 11.94 4.23 7.21
N ALA A 189 12.33 3.76 8.39
CA ALA A 189 13.56 3.01 8.58
C ALA A 189 13.20 1.51 8.64
N ALA A 190 13.75 0.73 7.73
CA ALA A 190 13.64 -0.72 7.69
C ALA A 190 14.98 -1.36 8.05
N PHE A 191 14.93 -2.45 8.81
CA PHE A 191 16.05 -3.33 9.11
C PHE A 191 15.57 -4.76 8.92
N ASP A 192 16.25 -5.51 8.06
CA ASP A 192 15.83 -6.86 7.68
C ASP A 192 17.03 -7.81 7.74
N ILE A 193 16.78 -9.03 8.23
CA ILE A 193 17.73 -10.13 8.25
C ILE A 193 17.15 -11.28 7.41
N ILE A 194 17.80 -11.57 6.29
CA ILE A 194 17.56 -12.75 5.47
C ILE A 194 18.56 -13.82 5.90
N SER A 195 18.04 -15.01 6.21
CA SER A 195 18.83 -16.15 6.65
C SER A 195 18.27 -17.44 6.06
N SER A 196 19.14 -18.37 5.66
CA SER A 196 18.74 -19.72 5.24
C SER A 196 18.39 -20.65 6.42
N SER A 197 18.71 -20.26 7.65
CA SER A 197 18.50 -21.06 8.86
C SER A 197 17.06 -20.95 9.36
N LYS A 198 16.20 -21.88 8.94
CA LYS A 198 14.75 -21.85 9.20
C LYS A 198 14.34 -22.02 10.67
N ASP A 199 15.17 -22.68 11.48
CA ASP A 199 14.83 -23.03 12.86
C ASP A 199 15.52 -22.14 13.91
N SER A 200 16.27 -21.13 13.47
CA SER A 200 16.98 -20.24 14.39
C SER A 200 16.13 -19.03 14.75
N ILE A 201 15.92 -18.82 16.05
CA ILE A 201 15.30 -17.61 16.61
C ILE A 201 16.31 -16.45 16.74
N THR A 202 17.58 -16.67 16.42
CA THR A 202 18.64 -15.67 16.58
C THR A 202 18.34 -14.36 15.82
N PRO A 203 17.87 -14.39 14.55
CA PRO A 203 17.53 -13.16 13.83
C PRO A 203 16.41 -12.37 14.54
N ASP A 204 15.37 -13.05 15.04
CA ASP A 204 14.26 -12.41 15.74
C ASP A 204 14.73 -11.72 17.04
N VAL A 205 15.58 -12.40 17.81
CA VAL A 205 16.18 -11.83 19.04
C VAL A 205 17.07 -10.64 18.71
N GLU A 206 17.85 -10.71 17.62
CA GLU A 206 18.70 -9.61 17.19
C GLU A 206 17.89 -8.37 16.79
N VAL A 207 16.76 -8.55 16.10
CA VAL A 207 15.84 -7.45 15.77
C VAL A 207 15.29 -6.79 17.04
N ILE A 208 14.84 -7.58 18.01
CA ILE A 208 14.32 -7.06 19.29
C ILE A 208 15.42 -6.28 20.04
N PHE A 209 16.63 -6.84 20.10
CA PHE A 209 17.77 -6.19 20.74
C PHE A 209 18.18 -4.90 20.02
N THR A 210 18.13 -4.89 18.69
CA THR A 210 18.37 -3.68 17.88
C THR A 210 17.32 -2.61 18.17
N ILE A 211 16.04 -2.97 18.30
CA ILE A 211 14.97 -2.04 18.68
C ILE A 211 15.27 -1.43 20.06
N GLN A 212 15.64 -2.26 21.03
CA GLN A 212 16.02 -1.77 22.37
C GLN A 212 17.17 -0.76 22.29
N GLN A 213 18.26 -1.08 21.58
CA GLN A 213 19.38 -0.15 21.41
C GLN A 213 18.97 1.16 20.74
N ILE A 214 18.08 1.09 19.73
CA ILE A 214 17.53 2.29 19.09
C ILE A 214 16.79 3.13 20.13
N LEU A 215 15.88 2.54 20.90
CA LEU A 215 15.12 3.25 21.93
C LEU A 215 16.04 3.88 22.99
N ASP A 216 17.06 3.14 23.42
CA ASP A 216 18.03 3.60 24.41
C ASP A 216 18.90 4.75 23.89
N SER A 217 19.10 4.82 22.58
CA SER A 217 19.86 5.91 21.96
C SER A 217 19.12 7.26 21.93
N PHE A 218 17.84 7.29 22.30
CA PHE A 218 17.02 8.50 22.37
C PHE A 218 16.56 8.78 23.81
N PRO A 219 17.23 9.70 24.54
CA PRO A 219 16.93 9.97 25.95
C PRO A 219 15.47 10.34 26.24
N TYR A 220 14.80 11.04 25.32
CA TYR A 220 13.38 11.39 25.46
C TYR A 220 12.46 10.16 25.42
N LEU A 221 12.85 9.11 24.70
CA LEU A 221 12.10 7.85 24.67
C LEU A 221 12.35 7.04 25.93
N GLN A 222 13.57 7.06 26.48
CA GLN A 222 13.87 6.42 27.76
C GLN A 222 13.12 7.05 28.93
N ALA A 223 12.92 8.37 28.90
CA ALA A 223 12.12 9.08 29.90
C ALA A 223 10.63 8.66 29.88
N LYS A 224 10.17 8.00 28.81
CA LYS A 224 8.85 7.40 28.72
C LYS A 224 8.96 5.90 28.97
N SER A 225 8.10 5.35 29.83
CA SER A 225 7.98 3.90 29.92
C SER A 225 7.47 3.35 28.59
N TYR A 226 8.27 2.53 27.92
CA TYR A 226 7.88 1.81 26.71
C TYR A 226 7.72 0.32 26.99
N SER A 227 6.92 -0.36 26.17
CA SER A 227 6.80 -1.82 26.19
C SER A 227 6.86 -2.34 24.76
N ILE A 228 7.64 -3.39 24.54
CA ILE A 228 7.71 -4.08 23.24
C ILE A 228 6.69 -5.22 23.29
N GLN A 229 5.65 -5.13 22.47
CA GLN A 229 4.63 -6.17 22.36
C GLN A 229 5.04 -7.19 21.28
N ILE A 230 5.09 -8.46 21.66
CA ILE A 230 5.49 -9.56 20.79
C ILE A 230 4.31 -10.51 20.63
N ASN A 231 4.05 -10.93 19.40
CA ASN A 231 3.03 -11.93 19.07
C ASN A 231 3.52 -12.80 17.90
N HIS A 232 2.85 -13.92 17.66
CA HIS A 232 3.13 -14.84 16.56
C HIS A 232 1.86 -15.15 15.77
N SER A 233 1.95 -15.16 14.44
CA SER A 233 0.80 -15.39 13.56
C SER A 233 0.14 -16.75 13.79
N SER A 234 0.93 -17.81 14.00
CA SER A 234 0.40 -19.14 14.32
C SER A 234 -0.34 -19.19 15.66
N LEU A 235 0.07 -18.38 16.64
CA LEU A 235 -0.62 -18.29 17.92
C LEU A 235 -1.99 -17.63 17.72
N LEU A 236 -2.01 -16.50 17.01
CA LEU A 236 -3.26 -15.81 16.68
C LEU A 236 -4.20 -16.73 15.89
N LYS A 237 -3.71 -17.41 14.85
CA LYS A 237 -4.48 -18.40 14.09
C LYS A 237 -5.06 -19.48 15.01
N GLY A 238 -4.23 -20.06 15.89
CA GLY A 238 -4.66 -21.10 16.82
C GLY A 238 -5.76 -20.63 17.78
N ILE A 239 -5.67 -19.39 18.29
CA ILE A 239 -6.69 -18.79 19.14
C ILE A 239 -8.00 -18.61 18.36
N LEU A 240 -7.94 -18.07 17.15
CA LEU A 240 -9.14 -17.85 16.33
C LEU A 240 -9.86 -19.16 15.98
N LEU A 241 -9.10 -20.19 15.61
CA LEU A 241 -9.63 -21.54 15.37
C LEU A 241 -10.25 -22.15 16.65
N PHE A 242 -9.60 -21.95 17.80
CA PHE A 242 -10.14 -22.41 19.10
C PHE A 242 -11.46 -21.72 19.48
N CYS A 243 -11.63 -20.45 19.09
CA CYS A 243 -12.91 -19.73 19.24
C CYS A 243 -14.01 -20.23 18.27
N GLY A 244 -13.72 -21.21 17.42
CA GLY A 244 -14.66 -21.81 16.47
C GLY A 244 -14.80 -21.06 15.15
N LEU A 245 -13.85 -20.18 14.80
CA LEU A 245 -13.85 -19.56 13.47
C LEU A 245 -13.38 -20.55 12.40
N PRO A 246 -14.09 -20.67 11.28
CA PRO A 246 -13.62 -21.43 10.13
C PRO A 246 -12.50 -20.68 9.39
N GLU A 247 -11.67 -21.41 8.64
CA GLU A 247 -10.45 -20.85 8.02
C GLU A 247 -10.74 -19.76 6.97
N ASP A 248 -11.87 -19.85 6.28
CA ASP A 248 -12.34 -18.90 5.26
C ASP A 248 -12.67 -17.51 5.84
N GLN A 249 -13.02 -17.43 7.12
CA GLN A 249 -13.31 -16.16 7.80
C GLN A 249 -12.07 -15.48 8.39
N LEU A 250 -10.92 -16.18 8.46
CA LEU A 250 -9.71 -15.64 9.06
C LEU A 250 -9.19 -14.34 8.40
N PRO A 251 -9.16 -14.20 7.05
CA PRO A 251 -8.68 -12.97 6.41
C PRO A 251 -9.47 -11.73 6.83
N VAL A 252 -10.80 -11.84 6.88
CA VAL A 252 -11.71 -10.76 7.29
C VAL A 252 -11.43 -10.37 8.76
N VAL A 253 -11.25 -11.37 9.62
CA VAL A 253 -10.94 -11.13 11.04
C VAL A 253 -9.58 -10.45 11.19
N TYR A 254 -8.55 -10.87 10.45
CA TYR A 254 -7.25 -10.21 10.50
C TYR A 254 -7.31 -8.74 10.10
N GLU A 255 -8.10 -8.38 9.09
CA GLU A 255 -8.32 -6.99 8.69
C GLU A 255 -9.00 -6.19 9.81
N VAL A 256 -10.09 -6.71 10.37
CA VAL A 256 -10.82 -6.07 11.48
C VAL A 256 -9.92 -5.85 12.70
N LEU A 257 -9.09 -6.84 13.05
CA LEU A 257 -8.17 -6.75 14.18
C LEU A 257 -7.04 -5.74 13.92
N THR A 258 -6.50 -5.69 12.71
CA THR A 258 -5.46 -4.73 12.31
C THR A 258 -5.97 -3.30 12.39
N ASP A 259 -7.16 -3.05 11.86
CA ASP A 259 -7.84 -1.75 11.91
C ASP A 259 -8.13 -1.29 13.33
N SER A 260 -8.44 -2.23 14.22
CA SER A 260 -8.78 -1.94 15.61
C SER A 260 -7.54 -1.68 16.46
N SER A 261 -6.42 -2.33 16.14
CA SER A 261 -5.12 -2.06 16.77
C SER A 261 -4.55 -0.69 16.39
N ASN A 262 -4.78 -0.22 15.16
CA ASN A 262 -4.32 1.10 14.71
C ASN A 262 -5.16 2.25 15.30
N ASN A 263 -6.41 1.98 15.69
CA ASN A 263 -7.35 2.97 16.21
C ASN A 263 -7.53 2.80 17.73
N LYS A 264 -6.66 3.50 18.49
CA LYS A 264 -6.69 3.72 19.96
C LYS A 264 -6.20 2.54 20.83
N ALA A 265 -5.11 2.79 21.56
CA ALA A 265 -4.72 1.96 22.70
C ALA A 265 -5.70 2.19 23.88
N GLY A 266 -6.31 1.12 24.41
CA GLY A 266 -7.20 1.15 25.57
C GLY A 266 -8.54 0.41 25.38
N ASP A 267 -9.45 0.57 26.34
CA ASP A 267 -10.76 -0.14 26.38
C ASP A 267 -11.67 0.19 25.17
N GLY A 268 -11.47 1.34 24.53
CA GLY A 268 -12.17 1.72 23.30
C GLY A 268 -11.80 0.87 22.07
N GLY A 269 -10.61 0.24 22.05
CA GLY A 269 -10.20 -0.66 20.98
C GLY A 269 -10.97 -1.98 20.99
N LYS A 270 -11.33 -2.48 22.19
CA LYS A 270 -12.11 -3.72 22.36
C LYS A 270 -13.55 -3.53 21.87
N THR A 271 -14.19 -2.43 22.27
CA THR A 271 -15.57 -2.11 21.85
C THR A 271 -15.64 -1.89 20.35
N SER A 272 -14.65 -1.22 19.77
CA SER A 272 -14.54 -1.04 18.31
C SER A 272 -14.37 -2.38 17.58
N ALA A 273 -13.46 -3.23 18.04
CA ALA A 273 -13.24 -4.56 17.47
C ALA A 273 -14.52 -5.42 17.56
N TYR A 274 -15.17 -5.45 18.72
CA TYR A 274 -16.40 -6.21 18.93
C TYR A 274 -17.50 -5.82 17.93
N THR A 275 -17.80 -4.53 17.81
CA THR A 275 -18.82 -4.03 16.87
C THR A 275 -18.47 -4.36 15.42
N LYS A 276 -17.20 -4.23 15.03
CA LYS A 276 -16.76 -4.57 13.67
C LYS A 276 -16.83 -6.07 13.37
N LEU A 277 -16.53 -6.92 14.37
CA LEU A 277 -16.65 -8.37 14.24
C LEU A 277 -18.12 -8.78 14.04
N LEU A 278 -19.05 -8.17 14.81
CA LEU A 278 -20.50 -8.40 14.63
C LEU A 278 -20.98 -7.98 13.23
N ASN A 279 -20.53 -6.83 12.74
CA ASN A 279 -20.85 -6.36 11.39
C ASN A 279 -20.30 -7.28 10.29
N SER A 280 -19.29 -8.08 10.61
CA SER A 280 -18.67 -9.05 9.68
C SER A 280 -19.34 -10.44 9.74
N SER A 281 -20.56 -10.52 10.29
CA SER A 281 -21.33 -11.78 10.43
C SER A 281 -20.71 -12.83 11.37
N ILE A 282 -19.89 -12.39 12.33
CA ILE A 282 -19.33 -13.29 13.36
C ILE A 282 -20.30 -13.38 14.53
N ASN A 283 -20.52 -14.60 15.03
CA ASN A 283 -21.40 -14.84 16.16
C ASN A 283 -20.93 -14.08 17.43
N GLU A 284 -21.88 -13.54 18.18
CA GLU A 284 -21.65 -12.77 19.39
C GLU A 284 -20.80 -13.52 20.43
N LYS A 285 -21.06 -14.82 20.61
CA LYS A 285 -20.28 -15.68 21.52
C LYS A 285 -18.81 -15.75 21.11
N THR A 286 -18.56 -15.95 19.81
CA THR A 286 -17.21 -16.03 19.23
C THR A 286 -16.49 -14.68 19.30
N ALA A 287 -17.20 -13.58 18.97
CA ALA A 287 -16.65 -12.23 19.07
C ALA A 287 -16.25 -11.86 20.51
N SER A 288 -17.08 -12.20 21.49
CA SER A 288 -16.79 -11.98 22.92
C SER A 288 -15.56 -12.77 23.40
N GLN A 289 -15.45 -14.03 22.99
CA GLN A 289 -14.28 -14.86 23.26
C GLN A 289 -13.00 -14.26 22.65
N ILE A 290 -13.04 -13.85 21.38
CA ILE A 290 -11.90 -13.21 20.68
C ILE A 290 -11.47 -11.93 21.42
N CYS A 291 -12.40 -11.07 21.80
CA CYS A 291 -12.10 -9.85 22.55
C CYS A 291 -11.47 -10.14 23.92
N THR A 292 -11.88 -11.24 24.58
CA THR A 292 -11.28 -11.68 25.85
C THR A 292 -9.82 -12.09 25.65
N PHE A 293 -9.50 -12.81 24.57
CA PHE A 293 -8.12 -13.18 24.25
C PHE A 293 -7.25 -11.97 23.92
N ILE A 294 -7.77 -11.01 23.15
CA ILE A 294 -7.03 -9.78 22.78
C ILE A 294 -6.78 -8.88 24.00
N ALA A 295 -7.75 -8.83 24.92
CA ALA A 295 -7.67 -8.04 26.14
C ALA A 295 -6.67 -8.59 27.16
N MET A 296 -6.22 -9.83 26.99
CA MET A 296 -5.41 -10.53 27.97
C MET A 296 -4.00 -9.93 28.01
N SER A 297 -3.63 -9.42 29.18
CA SER A 297 -2.28 -8.95 29.49
C SER A 297 -1.88 -9.45 30.87
N GLY A 298 -0.60 -9.76 31.06
CA GLY A 298 -0.12 -10.30 32.34
C GLY A 298 1.28 -10.90 32.26
N SER A 299 1.72 -11.48 33.37
CA SER A 299 2.99 -12.18 33.45
C SER A 299 3.00 -13.43 32.57
N LEU A 300 4.20 -13.85 32.14
CA LEU A 300 4.39 -15.03 31.29
C LEU A 300 3.74 -16.29 31.90
N SER A 301 3.83 -16.46 33.21
CA SER A 301 3.24 -17.61 33.92
C SER A 301 1.71 -17.64 33.78
N SER A 302 1.06 -16.48 33.90
CA SER A 302 -0.40 -16.36 33.77
C SER A 302 -0.86 -16.60 32.33
N VAL A 303 -0.17 -16.00 31.36
CA VAL A 303 -0.50 -16.13 29.93
C VAL A 303 -0.22 -17.56 29.45
N SER A 304 0.92 -18.15 29.82
CA SER A 304 1.28 -19.52 29.41
C SER A 304 0.35 -20.58 29.98
N GLY A 305 -0.11 -20.43 31.24
CA GLY A 305 -1.11 -21.32 31.83
C GLY A 305 -2.43 -21.34 31.04
N PHE A 306 -2.84 -20.18 30.54
CA PHE A 306 -4.04 -20.05 29.73
C PHE A 306 -3.84 -20.57 28.29
N LEU A 307 -2.73 -20.20 27.64
CA LEU A 307 -2.39 -20.65 26.29
C LEU A 307 -2.16 -22.17 26.20
N ARG A 308 -1.67 -22.82 27.27
CA ARG A 308 -1.53 -24.29 27.34
C ARG A 308 -2.83 -25.04 27.09
N ARG A 309 -3.99 -24.44 27.37
CA ARG A 309 -5.31 -25.05 27.08
C ARG A 309 -5.59 -25.11 25.58
N ILE A 310 -5.05 -24.17 24.82
CA ILE A 310 -5.22 -24.04 23.37
C ILE A 310 -4.17 -24.87 22.63
N THR A 311 -2.93 -24.91 23.13
CA THR A 311 -1.81 -25.58 22.45
C THR A 311 -1.74 -27.10 22.70
N LYS A 312 -2.45 -27.64 23.69
CA LYS A 312 -2.47 -29.10 23.97
C LYS A 312 -3.48 -29.89 23.14
N SER A 313 -4.49 -29.24 22.56
CA SER A 313 -5.56 -29.91 21.78
C SER A 313 -5.34 -29.87 20.26
N GLY A 314 -4.40 -29.06 19.77
CA GLY A 314 -3.95 -29.06 18.38
C GLY A 314 -2.75 -29.97 18.20
N GLN A 315 -2.74 -30.78 17.13
CA GLN A 315 -1.58 -31.57 16.70
C GLN A 315 -0.27 -30.77 16.84
N GLN A 316 0.78 -31.45 17.33
CA GLN A 316 2.12 -30.93 17.61
C GLN A 316 2.56 -29.81 16.65
N TYR A 317 2.40 -28.56 17.08
CA TYR A 317 3.22 -27.46 16.61
C TYR A 317 4.13 -27.08 17.77
N ASN A 318 5.40 -27.46 17.65
CA ASN A 318 6.46 -27.11 18.59
C ASN A 318 6.64 -25.58 18.61
N MET A 319 5.87 -24.87 19.42
CA MET A 319 6.15 -23.48 19.77
C MET A 319 6.89 -23.44 21.11
N THR A 320 8.22 -23.46 21.04
CA THR A 320 9.08 -23.21 22.19
C THR A 320 9.32 -21.70 22.28
N LEU A 321 8.51 -21.00 23.06
CA LEU A 321 8.77 -19.60 23.42
C LEU A 321 9.73 -19.60 24.62
N THR A 322 11.02 -19.36 24.34
CA THR A 322 12.02 -19.07 25.37
C THR A 322 12.43 -17.62 25.23
N ILE A 323 12.02 -16.78 26.18
CA ILE A 323 12.52 -15.41 26.31
C ILE A 323 12.99 -15.29 27.75
N SER A 324 14.31 -15.18 27.93
CA SER A 324 14.95 -14.90 29.22
C SER A 324 14.85 -13.40 29.53
N THR A 325 14.66 -13.14 30.82
CA THR A 325 14.48 -11.83 31.49
C THR A 325 15.50 -10.78 31.13
#